data_AF-A0ABD7JT14-F1
#
_entry.id   AF-A0ABD7JT14-F1
#
_cell.length_a   1.000
_cell.length_b   1.000
_cell.length_c   1.000
_cell.angle_alpha   90.00
_cell.angle_beta   90.00
_cell.angle_gamma   90.00
#
_symmetry.space_group_name_H-M   'P 1'
#
loop_
_entity.id
_entity.type
_entity.pdbx_description
1 polymer ?
#
loop_
_entity_poly.entity_id
_entity_poly.type
_entity_poly.pdbx_seq_one_letter_code
_entity_poly.pdbx_strand_id
1 'polypeptide(L)'
;DEVERLAVEHKPKMIVAGFSAYSKTLDFPRFRAIADKVGALLFVDMAHVAGLVAAGLYPNPIPFADVVTTTTHKTLRGPRGGLILARANEEIEKKLNSAVFPGAQGGPLMHVIAAKAVCFKEALEPGFKDYQAQVIRNARAMAEVFIGRGYDVVSGG
;
A
#
# COMPACT_ATOMS: atom_id res chain seq x y z
N ASP A 1 -8.48 -18.09 -3.84
CA ASP A 1 -8.30 -19.40 -4.49
C ASP A 1 -7.73 -19.30 -5.88
N GLU A 2 -8.32 -18.53 -6.79
CA GLU A 2 -7.82 -18.43 -8.17
C GLU A 2 -6.37 -17.92 -8.27
N VAL A 3 -6.00 -16.91 -7.47
CA VAL A 3 -4.60 -16.43 -7.39
C VAL A 3 -3.63 -17.55 -7.01
N GLU A 4 -4.00 -18.43 -6.08
CA GLU A 4 -3.15 -19.55 -5.68
C GLU A 4 -3.03 -20.58 -6.79
N ARG A 5 -4.16 -20.93 -7.42
CA ARG A 5 -4.19 -21.90 -8.53
C ARG A 5 -3.24 -21.46 -9.65
N LEU A 6 -3.37 -20.20 -10.09
CA LEU A 6 -2.52 -19.61 -11.12
C LEU A 6 -1.06 -19.47 -10.70
N ALA A 7 -0.79 -19.15 -9.44
CA ALA A 7 0.58 -19.06 -8.94
C ALA A 7 1.28 -20.44 -8.96
N VAL A 8 0.59 -21.51 -8.58
CA VAL A 8 1.15 -22.88 -8.62
C VAL A 8 1.38 -23.33 -10.07
N GLU A 9 0.45 -23.00 -10.97
CA GLU A 9 0.54 -23.33 -12.39
C GLU A 9 1.71 -22.61 -13.08
N HIS A 10 1.84 -21.29 -12.89
CA HIS A 10 2.78 -20.46 -13.64
C HIS A 10 4.09 -20.17 -12.92
N LYS A 11 4.18 -20.43 -11.61
CA LYS A 11 5.38 -20.22 -10.77
C LYS A 11 6.02 -18.83 -10.97
N PRO A 12 5.27 -17.74 -10.73
CA PRO A 12 5.78 -16.40 -10.95
C PRO A 12 6.99 -16.10 -10.05
N LYS A 13 7.85 -15.18 -10.46
CA LYS A 13 8.96 -14.71 -9.62
C LYS A 13 8.50 -13.69 -8.56
N MET A 14 7.36 -13.06 -8.77
CA MET A 14 6.80 -12.04 -7.90
C MET A 14 5.28 -12.05 -7.99
N ILE A 15 4.62 -11.83 -6.86
CA ILE A 15 3.19 -11.59 -6.75
C ILE A 15 3.00 -10.15 -6.30
N VAL A 16 2.19 -9.39 -7.03
CA VAL A 16 1.86 -8.00 -6.69
C VAL A 16 0.49 -7.95 -6.00
N ALA A 17 0.45 -7.45 -4.77
CA ALA A 17 -0.79 -7.20 -4.04
C ALA A 17 -1.00 -5.68 -3.88
N GLY A 18 -1.98 -5.13 -4.59
CA GLY A 18 -2.27 -3.71 -4.57
C GLY A 18 -3.48 -3.40 -5.43
N PHE A 19 -4.06 -2.22 -5.26
CA PHE A 19 -5.25 -1.82 -6.00
C PHE A 19 -5.38 -0.31 -6.12
N SER A 20 -6.06 0.12 -7.18
CA SER A 20 -6.53 1.50 -7.34
C SER A 20 -8.03 1.63 -7.09
N ALA A 21 -8.81 0.59 -7.39
CA ALA A 21 -10.28 0.60 -7.30
C ALA A 21 -10.79 -0.72 -6.67
N TYR A 22 -10.61 -0.84 -5.35
CA TYR A 22 -11.12 -1.97 -4.55
C TYR A 22 -11.52 -1.41 -3.17
N SER A 23 -12.75 -1.66 -2.73
CA SER A 23 -13.29 -1.08 -1.49
C SER A 23 -13.05 -1.94 -0.25
N LYS A 24 -12.59 -3.18 -0.42
CA LYS A 24 -12.36 -4.11 0.69
C LYS A 24 -10.90 -4.15 1.11
N THR A 25 -10.67 -4.95 2.14
CA THR A 25 -9.35 -5.19 2.72
C THR A 25 -8.65 -6.34 1.99
N LEU A 26 -7.34 -6.21 1.75
CA LEU A 26 -6.51 -7.31 1.28
C LEU A 26 -6.07 -8.20 2.44
N ASP A 27 -6.09 -9.51 2.21
CA ASP A 27 -5.57 -10.52 3.13
C ASP A 27 -4.07 -10.74 2.86
N PHE A 28 -3.22 -9.86 3.40
CA PHE A 28 -1.76 -9.97 3.25
C PHE A 28 -1.18 -11.31 3.75
N PRO A 29 -1.62 -11.89 4.90
CA PRO A 29 -1.23 -13.23 5.28
C PRO A 29 -1.48 -14.28 4.19
N ARG A 30 -2.64 -14.24 3.53
CA ARG A 30 -2.95 -15.16 2.44
C ARG A 30 -2.05 -14.97 1.23
N PHE A 31 -1.76 -13.72 0.84
CA PHE A 31 -0.81 -13.44 -0.24
C PHE A 31 0.60 -13.94 0.09
N ARG A 32 1.05 -13.78 1.35
CA ARG A 32 2.34 -14.30 1.82
C ARG A 32 2.41 -15.82 1.69
N ALA A 33 1.39 -16.53 2.17
CA ALA A 33 1.32 -17.98 2.09
C ALA A 33 1.40 -18.48 0.63
N ILE A 34 0.75 -17.79 -0.31
CA ILE A 34 0.82 -18.12 -1.73
C ILE A 34 2.23 -17.86 -2.29
N ALA A 35 2.82 -16.71 -1.96
CA ALA A 35 4.17 -16.36 -2.40
C ALA A 35 5.21 -17.38 -1.90
N ASP A 36 5.14 -17.79 -0.63
CA ASP A 36 6.00 -18.83 -0.05
C ASP A 36 5.82 -20.18 -0.75
N LYS A 37 4.58 -20.58 -1.02
CA LYS A 37 4.25 -21.86 -1.67
C LYS A 37 4.95 -22.03 -3.02
N VAL A 38 5.17 -20.94 -3.75
CA VAL A 38 5.74 -20.98 -5.11
C VAL A 38 7.13 -20.38 -5.20
N GLY A 39 7.70 -19.92 -4.07
CA GLY A 39 9.02 -19.28 -4.01
C GLY A 39 9.07 -17.92 -4.71
N ALA A 40 7.97 -17.16 -4.68
CA ALA A 40 7.88 -15.82 -5.25
C ALA A 40 8.16 -14.73 -4.20
N LEU A 41 8.61 -13.56 -4.66
CA LEU A 41 8.59 -12.34 -3.86
C LEU A 41 7.16 -11.83 -3.69
N LEU A 42 6.81 -11.34 -2.51
CA LEU A 42 5.58 -10.58 -2.30
C LEU A 42 5.87 -9.08 -2.38
N PHE A 43 5.32 -8.42 -3.38
CA PHE A 43 5.39 -6.99 -3.55
C PHE A 43 4.01 -6.36 -3.28
N VAL A 44 3.91 -5.48 -2.30
CA VAL A 44 2.66 -4.76 -1.98
C VAL A 44 2.73 -3.31 -2.44
N ASP A 45 1.75 -2.85 -3.22
CA ASP A 45 1.55 -1.42 -3.48
C ASP A 45 0.36 -0.92 -2.64
N MET A 46 0.66 -0.14 -1.60
CA MET A 46 -0.33 0.41 -0.68
C MET A 46 -0.70 1.87 -1.01
N ALA A 47 -0.39 2.37 -2.21
CA ALA A 47 -0.53 3.79 -2.56
C ALA A 47 -1.88 4.43 -2.18
N HIS A 48 -3.00 3.73 -2.36
CA HIS A 48 -4.34 4.25 -2.07
C HIS A 48 -4.71 4.20 -0.57
N VAL A 49 -4.05 3.35 0.23
CA VAL A 49 -4.39 3.13 1.65
C VAL A 49 -3.26 3.49 2.61
N ALA A 50 -2.14 4.01 2.14
CA ALA A 50 -0.97 4.29 2.97
C ALA A 50 -1.24 5.18 4.18
N GLY A 51 -2.13 6.17 4.06
CA GLY A 51 -2.54 6.99 5.20
C GLY A 51 -3.37 6.21 6.22
N LEU A 52 -4.23 5.30 5.76
CA LEU A 52 -5.02 4.41 6.64
C LEU A 52 -4.12 3.39 7.34
N VAL A 53 -3.10 2.87 6.65
CA VAL A 53 -2.07 1.99 7.23
C VAL A 53 -1.30 2.74 8.32
N ALA A 54 -0.82 3.96 8.03
CA ALA A 54 -0.09 4.79 9.00
C ALA A 54 -0.93 5.11 10.26
N ALA A 55 -2.24 5.30 10.10
CA ALA A 55 -3.18 5.52 11.21
C ALA A 55 -3.60 4.24 11.95
N GLY A 56 -3.18 3.05 11.49
CA GLY A 56 -3.57 1.77 12.06
C GLY A 56 -5.05 1.39 11.81
N LEU A 57 -5.64 1.92 10.73
CA LEU A 57 -7.05 1.68 10.34
C LEU A 57 -7.20 0.76 9.11
N TYR A 58 -6.08 0.35 8.51
CA TYR A 58 -6.00 -0.67 7.47
C TYR A 58 -4.87 -1.65 7.85
N PRO A 59 -4.95 -2.95 7.50
CA PRO A 59 -3.90 -3.90 7.85
C PRO A 59 -2.52 -3.45 7.39
N ASN A 60 -1.52 -3.68 8.23
CA ASN A 60 -0.14 -3.35 7.91
C ASN A 60 0.47 -4.44 7.01
N PRO A 61 0.91 -4.13 5.77
CA PRO A 61 1.54 -5.11 4.90
C PRO A 61 3.00 -5.40 5.23
N ILE A 62 3.67 -4.53 6.01
CA ILE A 62 5.13 -4.59 6.26
C ILE A 62 5.58 -5.94 6.86
N PRO A 63 4.85 -6.58 7.80
CA PRO A 63 5.26 -7.88 8.34
C PRO A 63 5.21 -9.03 7.32
N PHE A 64 4.51 -8.86 6.19
CA PHE A 64 4.23 -9.93 5.22
C PHE A 64 5.02 -9.74 3.92
N ALA A 65 5.10 -8.51 3.42
CA ALA A 65 5.69 -8.22 2.12
C ALA A 65 7.22 -8.23 2.15
N ASP A 66 7.83 -8.66 1.04
CA ASP A 66 9.27 -8.50 0.82
C ASP A 66 9.59 -7.04 0.46
N VAL A 67 8.71 -6.41 -0.33
CA VAL A 67 8.78 -5.00 -0.72
C VAL A 67 7.41 -4.36 -0.59
N VAL A 68 7.34 -3.14 -0.07
CA VAL A 68 6.13 -2.30 -0.05
C VAL A 68 6.42 -0.97 -0.74
N THR A 69 5.63 -0.61 -1.76
CA THR A 69 5.66 0.75 -2.32
C THR A 69 4.44 1.55 -1.93
N THR A 70 4.59 2.86 -1.98
CA THR A 70 3.47 3.78 -1.87
C THR A 70 3.75 5.11 -2.55
N THR A 71 2.69 5.83 -2.89
CA THR A 71 2.74 7.26 -3.17
C THR A 71 2.52 8.09 -1.91
N THR A 72 3.19 9.24 -1.79
CA THR A 72 3.09 10.08 -0.59
C THR A 72 1.91 11.07 -0.60
N HIS A 73 1.23 11.27 -1.72
CA HIS A 73 0.25 12.37 -1.90
C HIS A 73 -1.23 11.98 -1.80
N LYS A 74 -1.55 10.69 -1.70
CA LYS A 74 -2.94 10.22 -1.63
C LYS A 74 -3.47 10.31 -0.20
N THR A 75 -3.88 9.19 0.39
CA THR A 75 -4.37 9.16 1.77
C THR A 75 -3.31 9.58 2.78
N LEU A 76 -2.02 9.52 2.44
CA LEU A 76 -0.92 10.02 3.29
C LEU A 76 -0.79 11.56 3.29
N ARG A 77 -1.47 12.27 2.38
CA ARG A 77 -1.61 13.74 2.34
C ARG A 77 -0.28 14.54 2.25
N GLY A 78 0.77 13.91 1.74
CA GLY A 78 2.08 14.54 1.53
C GLY A 78 2.30 15.09 0.12
N PRO A 79 3.56 15.42 -0.24
CA PRO A 79 3.91 15.90 -1.57
C PRO A 79 3.81 14.79 -2.63
N ARG A 80 3.80 15.16 -3.91
CA ARG A 80 3.94 14.19 -5.01
C ARG A 80 5.30 13.51 -4.94
N GLY A 81 5.30 12.18 -4.93
CA GLY A 81 6.47 11.33 -4.76
C GLY A 81 6.07 9.92 -4.34
N GLY A 82 7.06 9.06 -4.13
CA GLY A 82 6.86 7.70 -3.63
C GLY A 82 7.88 7.27 -2.59
N LEU A 83 7.65 6.09 -2.02
CA LEU A 83 8.52 5.38 -1.10
C LEU A 83 8.64 3.93 -1.56
N ILE A 84 9.82 3.35 -1.33
CA ILE A 84 10.07 1.92 -1.40
C ILE A 84 10.51 1.51 0.00
N LEU A 85 9.74 0.64 0.63
CA LEU A 85 10.00 0.08 1.95
C LEU A 85 10.27 -1.42 1.77
N ALA A 86 11.10 -1.98 2.63
CA ALA A 86 11.35 -3.41 2.68
C ALA A 86 11.50 -3.82 4.14
N ARG A 87 11.15 -5.08 4.45
CA ARG A 87 11.66 -5.72 5.66
C ARG A 87 13.18 -5.77 5.60
N ALA A 88 13.84 -5.79 6.77
CA ALA A 88 15.30 -5.89 6.83
C ALA A 88 15.79 -7.09 6.01
N ASN A 89 16.49 -6.81 4.91
CA ASN A 89 17.05 -7.77 3.96
C ASN A 89 18.09 -7.04 3.10
N GLU A 90 19.37 -7.20 3.46
CA GLU A 90 20.48 -6.51 2.81
C GLU A 90 20.55 -6.76 1.30
N GLU A 91 20.20 -7.96 0.83
CA GLU A 91 20.23 -8.30 -0.59
C GLU A 91 19.18 -7.50 -1.37
N ILE A 92 17.95 -7.43 -0.84
CA ILE A 92 16.86 -6.66 -1.45
C ILE A 92 17.15 -5.17 -1.34
N GLU A 93 17.55 -4.68 -0.16
CA GLU A 93 17.87 -3.26 0.08
C GLU A 93 18.96 -2.75 -0.86
N LYS A 94 20.05 -3.50 -1.02
CA LYS A 94 21.13 -3.15 -1.94
C LYS A 94 20.65 -3.10 -3.40
N LYS A 95 19.85 -4.08 -3.83
CA LYS A 95 19.26 -4.11 -5.18
C LYS A 95 18.34 -2.93 -5.43
N LEU A 96 17.47 -2.60 -4.46
CA LEU A 96 16.53 -1.48 -4.55
C LEU A 96 17.25 -0.13 -4.60
N ASN A 97 18.20 0.11 -3.70
CA ASN A 97 18.98 1.34 -3.68
C ASN A 97 19.74 1.53 -5.00
N SER A 98 20.41 0.48 -5.49
CA SER A 98 21.14 0.51 -6.77
C SER A 98 20.22 0.75 -7.97
N ALA A 99 19.01 0.18 -7.94
CA ALA A 99 18.02 0.38 -8.99
C ALA A 99 17.48 1.82 -9.03
N VAL A 100 17.35 2.48 -7.87
CA VAL A 100 17.00 3.91 -7.81
C VAL A 100 18.17 4.76 -8.29
N PHE A 101 19.34 4.61 -7.69
CA PHE A 101 20.57 5.31 -8.09
C PHE A 101 21.76 4.36 -8.01
N PRO A 102 22.59 4.25 -9.06
CA PRO A 102 22.59 5.05 -10.29
C PRO A 102 21.65 4.54 -11.39
N GLY A 103 20.78 3.56 -11.10
CA GLY A 103 19.97 2.87 -12.12
C GLY A 103 18.97 3.75 -12.87
N ALA A 104 17.90 4.18 -12.20
CA ALA A 104 16.76 4.83 -12.85
C ALA A 104 16.73 6.36 -12.67
N GLN A 105 17.39 6.89 -11.63
CA GLN A 105 17.34 8.30 -11.26
C GLN A 105 18.77 8.86 -11.08
N GLY A 106 18.89 10.18 -11.25
CA GLY A 106 20.09 10.96 -10.95
C GLY A 106 20.00 11.63 -9.58
N GLY A 107 20.14 12.97 -9.55
CA GLY A 107 20.09 13.73 -8.30
C GLY A 107 18.72 13.69 -7.60
N PRO A 108 18.69 13.53 -6.26
CA PRO A 108 17.44 13.49 -5.51
C PRO A 108 16.74 14.85 -5.43
N LEU A 109 15.41 14.84 -5.42
CA LEU A 109 14.60 16.05 -5.22
C LEU A 109 14.51 16.40 -3.72
N MET A 110 15.55 17.03 -3.19
CA MET A 110 15.68 17.31 -1.74
C MET A 110 14.51 18.13 -1.16
N HIS A 111 13.93 19.06 -1.93
CA HIS A 111 12.75 19.82 -1.51
C HIS A 111 11.51 18.92 -1.33
N VAL A 112 11.34 17.90 -2.18
CA VAL A 112 10.27 16.89 -2.02
C VAL A 112 10.56 15.99 -0.83
N ILE A 113 11.82 15.59 -0.61
CA ILE A 113 12.21 14.78 0.55
C ILE A 113 11.93 15.53 1.86
N ALA A 114 12.25 16.82 1.94
CA ALA A 114 11.92 17.65 3.09
C ALA A 114 10.39 17.72 3.34
N ALA A 115 9.59 17.92 2.30
CA ALA A 115 8.13 17.92 2.42
C ALA A 115 7.56 16.55 2.84
N LYS A 116 8.19 15.43 2.46
CA LYS A 116 7.82 14.09 2.96
C LYS A 116 8.06 13.98 4.48
N ALA A 117 9.17 14.51 4.99
CA ALA A 117 9.45 14.49 6.43
C ALA A 117 8.38 15.23 7.25
N VAL A 118 7.91 16.39 6.75
CA VAL A 118 6.79 17.12 7.36
C VAL A 118 5.51 16.27 7.34
N CYS A 119 5.18 15.67 6.20
CA CYS A 119 4.04 14.77 6.05
C CYS A 119 4.09 13.58 7.04
N PHE A 120 5.25 12.96 7.25
CA PHE A 120 5.38 11.86 8.21
C PHE A 120 5.20 12.33 9.64
N LYS A 121 5.70 13.52 9.99
CA LYS A 121 5.44 14.12 11.29
C LYS A 121 3.94 14.31 11.50
N GLU A 122 3.23 14.90 10.54
CA GLU A 122 1.77 15.05 10.62
C GLU A 122 1.05 13.70 10.78
N ALA A 123 1.51 12.67 10.07
CA ALA A 123 0.92 11.33 10.14
C ALA A 123 1.09 10.65 11.52
N LEU A 124 2.07 11.07 12.31
CA LEU A 124 2.30 10.59 13.68
C LEU A 124 1.44 11.31 14.72
N GLU A 125 0.82 12.45 14.36
CA GLU A 125 -0.01 13.21 15.29
C GLU A 125 -1.37 12.52 15.51
N PRO A 126 -1.94 12.54 16.74
CA PRO A 126 -3.23 11.92 17.04
C PRO A 126 -4.37 12.36 16.12
N GLY A 127 -4.39 13.66 15.76
CA GLY A 127 -5.41 14.22 14.88
C GLY A 127 -5.41 13.63 13.47
N PHE A 128 -4.30 13.04 13.02
CA PHE A 128 -4.26 12.33 11.73
C PHE A 128 -5.07 11.04 11.77
N LYS A 129 -5.03 10.29 12.89
CA LYS A 129 -5.83 9.09 13.07
C LYS A 129 -7.33 9.42 13.07
N ASP A 130 -7.72 10.50 13.74
CA ASP A 130 -9.11 10.98 13.76
C ASP A 130 -9.58 11.39 12.36
N TYR A 131 -8.73 12.10 11.62
CA TYR A 131 -8.96 12.45 10.21
C TYR A 131 -9.22 11.19 9.36
N GLN A 132 -8.35 10.18 9.45
CA GLN A 132 -8.50 8.95 8.67
C GLN A 132 -9.74 8.15 9.07
N ALA A 133 -10.09 8.12 10.36
CA ALA A 133 -11.32 7.50 10.83
C ALA A 133 -12.56 8.22 10.25
N GLN A 134 -12.52 9.55 10.14
CA GLN A 134 -13.58 10.33 9.49
C GLN A 134 -13.67 10.04 7.99
N VAL A 135 -12.56 9.84 7.29
CA VAL A 135 -12.55 9.44 5.87
C VAL A 135 -13.32 8.12 5.68
N ILE A 136 -13.06 7.12 6.52
CA ILE A 136 -13.78 5.83 6.48
C ILE A 136 -15.27 6.01 6.78
N ARG A 137 -15.63 6.80 7.81
CA ARG A 137 -17.03 7.08 8.15
C ARG A 137 -17.77 7.73 6.98
N ASN A 138 -17.15 8.73 6.34
CA ASN A 138 -17.74 9.42 5.20
C ASN A 138 -17.92 8.50 3.98
N ALA A 139 -16.96 7.63 3.70
CA ALA A 139 -17.05 6.66 2.61
C ALA A 139 -18.22 5.69 2.82
N ARG A 140 -18.41 5.19 4.06
CA ARG A 140 -19.54 4.31 4.42
C ARG A 140 -20.88 5.02 4.29
N ALA A 141 -21.00 6.23 4.85
CA ALA A 141 -22.23 7.03 4.74
C ALA A 141 -22.60 7.30 3.27
N MET A 142 -21.61 7.59 2.42
CA MET A 142 -21.83 7.78 0.98
C MET A 142 -22.33 6.48 0.31
N ALA A 143 -21.70 5.34 0.60
CA ALA A 143 -22.13 4.05 0.06
C ALA A 143 -23.56 3.68 0.51
N GLU A 144 -23.89 3.90 1.79
CA GLU A 144 -25.23 3.68 2.34
C GLU A 144 -26.29 4.51 1.60
N VAL A 145 -26.00 5.78 1.31
CA VAL A 145 -26.92 6.65 0.55
C VAL A 145 -27.12 6.14 -0.88
N PHE A 146 -26.06 5.67 -1.55
CA PHE A 146 -26.17 5.13 -2.91
C PHE A 146 -26.99 3.83 -2.93
N ILE A 147 -26.70 2.89 -2.03
CA ILE A 147 -27.44 1.64 -1.88
C ILE A 147 -28.92 1.93 -1.56
N GLY A 148 -29.19 2.84 -0.62
CA GLY A 148 -30.56 3.24 -0.25
C GLY A 148 -31.34 3.91 -1.39
N ARG A 149 -30.66 4.43 -2.41
CA ARG A 149 -31.27 4.98 -3.64
C ARG A 149 -31.40 3.96 -4.77
N GLY A 150 -31.07 2.69 -4.52
CA GLY A 150 -31.16 1.61 -5.50
C GLY A 150 -29.97 1.53 -6.47
N TYR A 151 -28.83 2.16 -6.14
CA TYR A 151 -27.60 1.98 -6.92
C TYR A 151 -26.81 0.78 -6.41
N ASP A 152 -26.29 -0.03 -7.35
CA ASP A 152 -25.38 -1.11 -7.04
C ASP A 152 -23.98 -0.58 -6.72
N VAL A 153 -23.54 -0.76 -5.48
CA VAL A 153 -22.16 -0.53 -5.06
C VAL A 153 -21.43 -1.85 -5.10
N VAL A 154 -20.41 -1.96 -5.95
CA VAL A 154 -19.62 -3.20 -6.10
C VAL A 154 -19.12 -3.68 -4.74
N SER A 155 -19.30 -4.98 -4.46
CA SER A 155 -18.98 -5.64 -3.19
C SER A 155 -19.79 -5.17 -1.96
N GLY A 156 -20.86 -4.40 -2.18
CA GLY A 156 -21.79 -3.96 -1.14
C GLY A 156 -21.25 -2.87 -0.22
N GLY A 157 -20.20 -2.15 -0.64
CA GLY A 157 -19.57 -1.05 0.11
C GLY A 157 -18.06 -1.14 0.21
#